data_AF-A2D928-F1
#
_entry.id   AF-A2D928-F1
#
_cell.length_a   1.000
_cell.length_b   1.000
_cell.length_c   1.000
_cell.angle_alpha   90.00
_cell.angle_beta   90.00
_cell.angle_gamma   90.00
#
_symmetry.space_group_name_H-M   'P 1'
#
loop_
_entity.id
_entity.type
_entity.pdbx_description
1 polymer ?
#
loop_
_entity_poly.entity_id
_entity_poly.type
_entity_poly.pdbx_seq_one_letter_code
_entity_poly.pdbx_strand_id
1 'polypeptide(L)'
;MNEQQILSCRKIFEAVTRRPIAKLFWDSSADLNNKDISRPISLSYISEKLDRQIYKTPADFVNDMRQLFLNGDCYDREDSLRPAAIGLLINDFENALAIYSPSSLSLNIKLRVTLDELENVVESPVEETTGRVTYKSEPASYFLTHYNIDPENVTIADLKHEISLLKTPKLILKVIHYIHKLQPDALLSGQGVSILYSRLTKENLSLIQTYIKKIMTDAAIGRISGLENSALREPESTIIQQIDFVESDKPERRSSRRSKN
;
A
#
# COMPACT_ATOMS: atom_id res chain seq x y z
N MET A 1 22.89 -12.42 -10.86
CA MET A 1 21.94 -13.08 -9.92
C MET A 1 22.59 -14.29 -9.29
N ASN A 2 22.20 -14.65 -8.06
CA ASN A 2 22.62 -15.94 -7.48
C ASN A 2 21.76 -17.10 -8.01
N GLU A 3 22.21 -18.34 -7.81
CA GLU A 3 21.53 -19.53 -8.36
C GLU A 3 20.08 -19.69 -7.84
N GLN A 4 19.85 -19.38 -6.57
CA GLN A 4 18.50 -19.42 -5.98
C GLN A 4 17.55 -18.38 -6.61
N GLN A 5 18.02 -17.16 -6.85
CA GLN A 5 17.26 -16.13 -7.54
C GLN A 5 16.94 -16.53 -8.97
N ILE A 6 17.89 -17.15 -9.68
CA ILE A 6 17.66 -17.66 -11.04
C ILE A 6 16.58 -18.75 -11.01
N LEU A 7 16.65 -19.68 -10.06
CA LEU A 7 15.64 -20.73 -9.89
C LEU A 7 14.26 -20.15 -9.56
N SER A 8 14.17 -19.14 -8.70
CA SER A 8 12.92 -18.42 -8.43
C SER A 8 12.35 -17.76 -9.69
N CYS A 9 13.17 -17.01 -10.44
CA CYS A 9 12.75 -16.37 -11.69
C CYS A 9 12.28 -17.40 -12.72
N ARG A 10 12.94 -18.57 -12.82
CA ARG A 10 12.51 -19.68 -13.69
C ARG A 10 11.14 -20.21 -13.30
N LYS A 11 10.88 -20.44 -12.01
CA LYS A 11 9.55 -20.88 -11.54
C LYS A 11 8.45 -19.86 -11.82
N ILE A 12 8.75 -18.57 -11.66
CA ILE A 12 7.83 -17.49 -12.00
C ILE A 12 7.53 -17.50 -13.51
N PHE A 13 8.57 -17.59 -14.33
CA PHE A 13 8.44 -17.63 -15.78
C PHE A 13 7.65 -18.87 -16.25
N GLU A 14 7.90 -20.03 -15.66
CA GLU A 14 7.16 -21.27 -15.90
C GLU A 14 5.67 -21.13 -15.54
N ALA A 15 5.35 -20.49 -14.42
CA ALA A 15 3.97 -20.27 -14.00
C ALA A 15 3.19 -19.44 -15.04
N VAL A 16 3.80 -18.39 -15.59
CA VAL A 16 3.19 -17.53 -16.62
C VAL A 16 3.07 -18.28 -17.97
N THR A 17 4.11 -19.00 -18.36
CA THR A 17 4.16 -19.70 -19.67
C THR A 17 3.36 -21.00 -19.71
N ARG A 18 2.91 -21.51 -18.56
CA ARG A 18 2.06 -22.70 -18.46
C ARG A 18 0.73 -22.55 -19.20
N ARG A 19 0.18 -21.34 -19.29
CA ARG A 19 -1.09 -21.11 -20.00
C ARG A 19 -0.87 -21.05 -21.51
N PRO A 20 -1.78 -21.63 -22.33
CA PRO A 20 -1.65 -21.58 -23.78
C PRO A 20 -1.73 -20.15 -24.34
N ILE A 21 -2.40 -19.23 -23.64
CA ILE A 21 -2.48 -17.80 -24.03
C ILE A 21 -1.11 -17.11 -24.05
N ALA A 22 -0.11 -17.63 -23.32
CA ALA A 22 1.24 -17.09 -23.33
C ALA A 22 1.89 -17.22 -24.73
N LYS A 23 1.45 -18.19 -25.56
CA LYS A 23 1.96 -18.36 -26.92
C LYS A 23 1.71 -17.14 -27.82
N LEU A 24 0.70 -16.32 -27.51
CA LEU A 24 0.43 -15.06 -28.22
C LEU A 24 1.56 -14.03 -28.07
N PHE A 25 2.38 -14.16 -27.03
CA PHE A 25 3.47 -13.24 -26.68
C PHE A 25 4.85 -13.91 -26.81
N TRP A 26 4.89 -15.09 -27.43
CA TRP A 26 6.15 -15.83 -27.60
C TRP A 26 7.09 -15.14 -28.59
N ASP A 27 6.53 -14.61 -29.68
CA ASP A 27 7.28 -13.94 -30.75
C ASP A 27 6.88 -12.46 -30.85
N SER A 28 7.88 -11.59 -31.04
CA SER A 28 7.71 -10.12 -31.08
C SER A 28 7.37 -9.57 -32.48
N SER A 29 7.14 -10.42 -33.48
CA SER A 29 6.93 -9.96 -34.87
C SER A 29 5.78 -8.96 -35.03
N ALA A 30 4.72 -9.10 -34.24
CA ALA A 30 3.60 -8.17 -34.23
C ALA A 30 3.94 -6.82 -33.57
N ASP A 31 4.86 -6.82 -32.61
CA ASP A 31 5.22 -5.65 -31.80
C ASP A 31 6.25 -4.77 -32.52
N LEU A 32 7.12 -5.38 -33.32
CA LEU A 32 8.11 -4.67 -34.16
C LEU A 32 7.46 -3.69 -35.16
N ASN A 33 6.21 -3.96 -35.56
CA ASN A 33 5.49 -3.13 -36.52
C ASN A 33 4.68 -2.01 -35.85
N ASN A 34 4.57 -1.99 -34.52
CA ASN A 34 3.82 -0.98 -33.79
C ASN A 34 4.73 0.21 -33.44
N LYS A 35 4.41 1.40 -33.98
CA LYS A 35 5.19 2.63 -33.76
C LYS A 35 5.11 3.14 -32.32
N ASP A 36 4.08 2.76 -31.58
CA ASP A 36 3.86 3.20 -30.19
C ASP A 36 4.72 2.39 -29.21
N ILE A 37 5.28 1.25 -29.65
CA ILE A 37 6.13 0.39 -28.84
C ILE A 37 7.60 0.81 -29.01
N SER A 38 8.10 1.61 -28.06
CA SER A 38 9.51 2.05 -28.07
C SER A 38 10.52 0.91 -27.83
N ARG A 39 10.14 -0.11 -27.05
CA ARG A 39 11.02 -1.20 -26.63
C ARG A 39 10.32 -2.55 -26.80
N PRO A 40 10.35 -3.15 -27.99
CA PRO A 40 9.72 -4.45 -28.23
C PRO A 40 10.42 -5.55 -27.42
N ILE A 41 9.64 -6.40 -26.77
CA ILE A 41 10.12 -7.52 -25.95
C ILE A 41 9.18 -8.71 -26.12
N SER A 42 9.72 -9.94 -26.07
CA SER A 42 8.95 -11.19 -26.18
C SER A 42 9.30 -12.17 -25.07
N LEU A 43 8.41 -13.15 -24.83
CA LEU A 43 8.70 -14.23 -23.86
C LEU A 43 9.89 -15.09 -24.31
N SER A 44 10.07 -15.33 -25.61
CA SER A 44 11.25 -16.04 -26.14
C SER A 44 12.56 -15.34 -25.77
N TYR A 45 12.61 -14.01 -25.91
CA TYR A 45 13.77 -13.21 -25.56
C TYR A 45 14.05 -13.20 -24.05
N ILE A 46 13.00 -13.10 -23.23
CA ILE A 46 13.11 -13.19 -21.77
C ILE A 46 13.63 -14.57 -21.34
N SER A 47 13.13 -15.65 -21.96
CA SER A 47 13.60 -17.02 -21.73
C SER A 47 15.08 -17.14 -22.06
N GLU A 48 15.51 -16.65 -23.23
CA GLU A 48 16.91 -16.70 -23.66
C GLU A 48 17.82 -15.92 -22.71
N LYS A 49 17.41 -14.71 -22.28
CA LYS A 49 18.16 -13.92 -21.29
C LYS A 49 18.27 -14.63 -19.95
N LEU A 50 17.22 -15.32 -19.52
CA LEU A 50 17.22 -16.08 -18.27
C LEU A 50 18.12 -17.32 -18.35
N ASP A 51 18.09 -18.04 -19.47
CA ASP A 51 18.92 -19.22 -19.70
C ASP A 51 20.41 -18.89 -19.83
N ARG A 52 20.72 -17.77 -20.47
CA ARG A 52 22.09 -17.26 -20.58
C ARG A 52 22.56 -16.48 -19.35
N GLN A 53 21.73 -16.38 -18.31
CA GLN A 53 22.02 -15.66 -17.06
C GLN A 53 22.47 -14.20 -17.29
N ILE A 54 21.88 -13.53 -18.30
CA ILE A 54 22.23 -12.15 -18.67
C ILE A 54 21.72 -11.14 -17.63
N TYR A 55 20.66 -11.49 -16.90
CA TYR A 55 20.09 -10.64 -15.85
C TYR A 55 21.07 -10.45 -14.68
N LYS A 56 21.41 -9.18 -14.40
CA LYS A 56 22.30 -8.83 -13.28
C LYS A 56 21.55 -9.02 -11.96
N THR A 57 20.30 -8.56 -11.90
CA THR A 57 19.42 -8.61 -10.72
C THR A 57 18.03 -9.20 -11.06
N PRO A 58 17.28 -9.72 -10.08
CA PRO A 58 15.89 -10.14 -10.30
C PRO A 58 14.97 -9.00 -10.76
N ALA A 59 15.29 -7.76 -10.37
CA ALA A 59 14.53 -6.58 -10.78
C ALA A 59 14.60 -6.37 -12.30
N ASP A 60 15.75 -6.66 -12.92
CA ASP A 60 15.90 -6.57 -14.38
C ASP A 60 14.95 -7.54 -15.12
N PHE A 61 14.77 -8.75 -14.57
CA PHE A 61 13.80 -9.73 -15.09
C PHE A 61 12.36 -9.24 -14.91
N VAL A 62 12.01 -8.73 -13.73
CA VAL A 62 10.65 -8.21 -13.45
C VAL A 62 10.33 -7.02 -14.36
N ASN A 63 11.29 -6.12 -14.59
CA ASN A 63 11.12 -4.98 -15.48
C ASN A 63 10.86 -5.41 -16.93
N ASP A 64 11.58 -6.41 -17.42
CA ASP A 64 11.34 -6.98 -18.75
C ASP A 64 9.95 -7.62 -18.87
N MET A 65 9.51 -8.37 -17.85
CA MET A 65 8.16 -8.94 -17.80
C MET A 65 7.07 -7.84 -17.78
N ARG A 66 7.26 -6.77 -17.00
CA ARG A 66 6.34 -5.62 -16.98
C ARG A 66 6.32 -4.87 -18.31
N GLN A 67 7.47 -4.69 -18.95
CA GLN A 67 7.55 -4.09 -20.28
C GLN A 67 6.78 -4.91 -21.32
N LEU A 68 6.83 -6.25 -21.23
CA LEU A 68 6.04 -7.13 -22.09
C LEU A 68 4.54 -6.86 -21.92
N PHE A 69 4.07 -6.73 -20.67
CA PHE A 69 2.66 -6.47 -20.38
C PHE A 69 2.22 -5.08 -20.86
N LEU A 70 3.03 -4.05 -20.62
CA LEU A 70 2.77 -2.70 -21.13
C LEU A 70 2.66 -2.68 -22.65
N ASN A 71 3.60 -3.32 -23.34
CA ASN A 71 3.62 -3.36 -24.80
C ASN A 71 2.37 -4.02 -25.40
N GLY A 72 1.89 -5.08 -24.76
CA GLY A 72 0.72 -5.77 -25.28
C GLY A 72 -0.61 -5.09 -24.90
N ASP A 73 -0.63 -4.25 -23.86
CA ASP A 73 -1.78 -3.41 -23.50
C ASP A 73 -1.94 -2.23 -24.46
N CYS A 74 -0.81 -1.69 -24.95
CA CYS A 74 -0.79 -0.69 -26.03
C CYS A 74 -1.26 -1.22 -27.40
N TYR A 75 -1.71 -2.47 -27.50
CA TYR A 75 -2.14 -3.06 -28.77
C TYR A 75 -3.62 -2.74 -29.05
N ASP A 76 -3.87 -1.57 -29.64
CA ASP A 76 -5.21 -1.01 -29.89
C ASP A 76 -5.90 -1.55 -31.16
N ARG A 77 -5.93 -2.88 -31.35
CA ARG A 77 -6.80 -3.47 -32.38
C ARG A 77 -8.07 -3.97 -31.71
N GLU A 78 -9.22 -3.44 -32.13
CA GLU A 78 -10.56 -3.78 -31.59
C GLU A 78 -10.83 -5.29 -31.56
N ASP A 79 -10.24 -6.06 -32.48
CA ASP A 79 -10.41 -7.52 -32.57
C ASP A 79 -9.31 -8.34 -31.87
N SER A 80 -8.41 -7.69 -31.11
CA SER A 80 -7.28 -8.38 -30.49
C SER A 80 -7.65 -8.99 -29.15
N LEU A 81 -7.34 -10.29 -29.00
CA LEU A 81 -7.42 -10.98 -27.71
C LEU A 81 -6.26 -10.62 -26.76
N ARG A 82 -5.28 -9.81 -27.21
CA ARG A 82 -4.04 -9.54 -26.45
C ARG A 82 -4.28 -8.78 -25.14
N PRO A 83 -5.05 -7.68 -25.09
CA PRO A 83 -5.24 -6.94 -23.83
C PRO A 83 -5.90 -7.81 -22.75
N ALA A 84 -6.94 -8.56 -23.12
CA ALA A 84 -7.61 -9.50 -22.22
C ALA A 84 -6.68 -10.63 -21.74
N ALA A 85 -5.84 -11.17 -22.63
CA ALA A 85 -4.87 -12.19 -22.28
C ALA A 85 -3.80 -11.66 -21.31
N ILE A 86 -3.36 -10.40 -21.45
CA ILE A 86 -2.38 -9.77 -20.56
C ILE A 86 -2.91 -9.62 -19.16
N GLY A 87 -4.16 -9.19 -18.98
CA GLY A 87 -4.76 -9.12 -17.65
C GLY A 87 -4.68 -10.46 -16.89
N LEU A 88 -4.87 -11.58 -17.59
CA LEU A 88 -4.71 -12.91 -17.01
C LEU A 88 -3.24 -13.26 -16.71
N LEU A 89 -2.32 -12.93 -17.61
CA LEU A 89 -0.88 -13.19 -17.42
C LEU A 89 -0.26 -12.34 -16.32
N ILE A 90 -0.69 -11.08 -16.16
CA ILE A 90 -0.30 -10.20 -15.06
C ILE A 90 -0.71 -10.83 -13.73
N ASN A 91 -1.95 -11.29 -13.63
CA ASN A 91 -2.45 -11.93 -12.40
C ASN A 91 -1.62 -13.19 -12.06
N ASP A 92 -1.36 -14.06 -13.04
CA ASP A 92 -0.49 -15.23 -12.83
C ASP A 92 0.93 -14.84 -12.42
N PHE A 93 1.48 -13.79 -13.03
CA PHE A 93 2.81 -13.30 -12.73
C PHE A 93 2.91 -12.73 -11.31
N GLU A 94 1.96 -11.88 -10.90
CA GLU A 94 1.93 -11.30 -9.54
C GLU A 94 1.68 -12.38 -8.47
N ASN A 95 0.82 -13.36 -8.74
CA ASN A 95 0.63 -14.52 -7.88
C ASN A 95 1.92 -15.35 -7.76
N ALA A 96 2.59 -15.61 -8.87
CA ALA A 96 3.86 -16.33 -8.87
C ALA A 96 4.97 -15.54 -8.17
N LEU A 97 5.03 -14.22 -8.34
CA LEU A 97 5.93 -13.34 -7.61
C LEU A 97 5.69 -13.41 -6.11
N ALA A 98 4.43 -13.37 -5.66
CA ALA A 98 4.10 -13.49 -4.25
C ALA A 98 4.59 -14.81 -3.63
N ILE A 99 4.52 -15.91 -4.38
CA ILE A 99 4.94 -17.25 -3.93
C ILE A 99 6.47 -17.42 -3.98
N TYR A 100 7.10 -17.00 -5.07
CA TYR A 100 8.48 -17.38 -5.40
C TYR A 100 9.51 -16.26 -5.30
N SER A 101 9.11 -15.01 -5.07
CA SER A 101 10.06 -13.91 -4.93
C SER A 101 11.10 -14.26 -3.87
N PRO A 102 12.40 -14.30 -4.20
CA PRO A 102 13.45 -14.66 -3.24
C PRO A 102 13.53 -13.67 -2.06
N SER A 103 12.88 -12.52 -2.18
CA SER A 103 12.70 -11.51 -1.12
C SER A 103 11.45 -11.76 -0.25
N SER A 104 10.70 -12.85 -0.49
CA SER A 104 9.54 -13.29 0.29
C SER A 104 9.90 -13.88 1.67
N LEU A 105 11.08 -13.56 2.20
CA LEU A 105 11.23 -13.27 3.62
C LEU A 105 10.49 -11.95 3.99
N SER A 106 9.23 -11.83 3.53
CA SER A 106 8.06 -11.05 3.96
C SER A 106 8.15 -9.57 4.40
N LEU A 107 9.33 -9.00 4.67
CA LEU A 107 9.48 -7.72 5.37
C LEU A 107 9.96 -6.59 4.44
N ASN A 108 10.88 -6.89 3.52
CA ASN A 108 11.54 -5.84 2.73
C ASN A 108 10.70 -5.27 1.58
N ILE A 109 9.78 -6.04 0.99
CA ILE A 109 8.91 -5.54 -0.07
C ILE A 109 7.82 -4.62 0.51
N LYS A 110 7.22 -5.01 1.63
CA LYS A 110 6.28 -4.13 2.35
C LYS A 110 7.00 -2.86 2.83
N LEU A 111 8.21 -2.98 3.38
CA LEU A 111 9.00 -1.82 3.79
C LEU A 111 9.35 -0.89 2.62
N ARG A 112 9.72 -1.41 1.45
CA ARG A 112 10.04 -0.56 0.27
C ARG A 112 8.82 0.16 -0.27
N VAL A 113 7.68 -0.52 -0.38
CA VAL A 113 6.44 0.14 -0.83
C VAL A 113 6.00 1.21 0.18
N THR A 114 6.11 0.94 1.48
CA THR A 114 5.82 1.96 2.51
C THR A 114 6.85 3.08 2.55
N LEU A 115 8.11 2.83 2.20
CA LEU A 115 9.17 3.84 2.15
C LEU A 115 9.02 4.73 0.93
N ASP A 116 8.75 4.18 -0.25
CA ASP A 116 8.50 4.97 -1.47
C ASP A 116 7.24 5.83 -1.29
N GLU A 117 6.18 5.33 -0.66
CA GLU A 117 4.99 6.14 -0.34
C GLU A 117 5.27 7.23 0.71
N LEU A 118 6.12 6.95 1.69
CA LEU A 118 6.51 7.93 2.71
C LEU A 118 7.42 9.01 2.13
N GLU A 119 8.37 8.63 1.27
CA GLU A 119 9.31 9.54 0.61
C GLU A 119 8.58 10.48 -0.34
N ASN A 120 7.58 9.97 -1.08
CA ASN A 120 6.70 10.81 -1.90
C ASN A 120 5.83 11.79 -1.07
N VAL A 121 5.48 11.44 0.18
CA VAL A 121 4.75 12.34 1.09
C VAL A 121 5.68 13.38 1.73
N VAL A 122 6.95 13.03 1.97
CA VAL A 122 7.97 13.94 2.51
C VAL A 122 8.47 14.92 1.46
N GLU A 123 8.57 14.50 0.20
CA GLU A 123 9.00 15.34 -0.93
C GLU A 123 7.89 16.22 -1.51
N SER A 124 6.63 15.92 -1.21
CA SER A 124 5.52 16.84 -1.47
C SER A 124 5.72 18.11 -0.64
N PRO A 125 6.04 19.28 -1.23
CA PRO A 125 6.16 20.51 -0.49
C PRO A 125 4.86 20.73 0.28
N VAL A 126 4.97 20.88 1.60
CA VAL A 126 3.85 21.33 2.42
C VAL A 126 3.53 22.73 1.95
N GLU A 127 2.61 22.85 0.99
CA GLU A 127 2.06 24.13 0.63
C GLU A 127 1.30 24.64 1.86
N GLU A 128 1.95 25.51 2.62
CA GLU A 128 1.33 26.34 3.64
C GLU A 128 0.28 27.20 2.95
N THR A 129 -0.91 26.65 2.79
CA THR A 129 -2.05 27.36 2.20
C THR A 129 -2.52 28.39 3.21
N THR A 130 -1.88 29.55 3.18
CA THR A 130 -2.27 30.77 3.90
C THR A 130 -3.53 31.44 3.31
N GLY A 131 -4.36 30.67 2.59
CA GLY A 131 -5.64 31.10 2.04
C GLY A 131 -6.78 30.96 3.04
N ARG A 132 -7.01 31.99 3.84
CA ARG A 132 -8.13 32.08 4.78
C ARG A 132 -9.46 32.25 4.03
N VAL A 133 -10.01 31.16 3.50
CA VAL A 133 -11.36 31.19 2.92
C VAL A 133 -12.39 30.99 4.01
N THR A 134 -13.19 32.03 4.26
CA THR A 134 -14.31 32.03 5.21
C THR A 134 -15.57 31.56 4.50
N TYR A 135 -15.91 30.28 4.61
CA TYR A 135 -17.22 29.79 4.23
C TYR A 135 -18.14 29.79 5.45
N LYS A 136 -19.22 30.57 5.40
CA LYS A 136 -20.35 30.46 6.32
C LYS A 136 -21.23 29.30 5.83
N SER A 137 -20.98 28.11 6.32
CA SER A 137 -21.89 26.97 6.19
C SER A 137 -21.92 26.21 7.51
N GLU A 138 -22.99 26.40 8.27
CA GLU A 138 -23.45 25.46 9.29
C GLU A 138 -24.75 24.86 8.73
N PRO A 139 -24.86 23.52 8.65
CA PRO A 139 -25.32 22.77 9.83
C PRO A 139 -24.54 21.48 10.14
N ALA A 140 -23.54 21.09 9.35
CA ALA A 140 -22.83 19.80 9.54
C ALA A 140 -21.67 19.85 10.56
N SER A 141 -21.15 21.05 10.89
CA SER A 141 -20.04 21.23 11.84
C SER A 141 -20.48 21.19 13.30
N TYR A 142 -21.78 21.32 13.60
CA TYR A 142 -22.27 21.43 14.98
C TYR A 142 -21.90 20.21 15.84
N PHE A 143 -21.92 19.01 15.26
CA PHE A 143 -21.50 17.79 15.95
C PHE A 143 -20.00 17.81 16.32
N LEU A 144 -19.16 18.46 15.51
CA LEU A 144 -17.72 18.54 15.77
C LEU A 144 -17.39 19.66 16.77
N THR A 145 -18.17 20.74 16.81
CA THR A 145 -17.92 21.87 17.71
C THR A 145 -18.40 21.62 19.14
N HIS A 146 -19.36 20.73 19.36
CA HIS A 146 -19.90 20.41 20.69
C HIS A 146 -19.24 19.21 21.37
N TYR A 147 -18.28 18.55 20.70
CA TYR A 147 -17.39 17.56 21.30
C TYR A 147 -16.29 18.24 22.14
N ASN A 148 -16.72 19.03 23.12
CA ASN A 148 -15.88 19.64 24.14
C ASN A 148 -15.52 18.57 25.18
N ILE A 149 -14.70 17.61 24.75
CA ILE A 149 -14.02 16.70 25.67
C ILE A 149 -12.92 17.53 26.32
N ASP A 150 -12.95 17.62 27.64
CA ASP A 150 -11.89 18.27 28.40
C ASP A 150 -10.54 17.64 28.00
N PRO A 151 -9.54 18.45 27.58
CA PRO A 151 -8.26 17.94 27.08
C PRO A 151 -7.49 17.12 28.14
N GLU A 152 -7.90 17.19 29.41
CA GLU A 152 -7.31 16.45 30.52
C GLU A 152 -7.89 15.03 30.69
N ASN A 153 -9.06 14.73 30.12
CA ASN A 153 -9.81 13.48 30.33
C ASN A 153 -9.91 12.59 29.09
N VAL A 154 -8.91 12.67 28.20
CA VAL A 154 -8.89 11.87 26.97
C VAL A 154 -8.57 10.42 27.29
N THR A 155 -9.48 9.51 26.95
CA THR A 155 -9.23 8.07 27.11
C THR A 155 -8.66 7.45 25.84
N ILE A 156 -7.90 6.34 25.99
CA ILE A 156 -7.36 5.58 24.85
C ILE A 156 -8.51 5.03 23.96
N ALA A 157 -9.66 4.73 24.56
CA ALA A 157 -10.84 4.26 23.83
C ALA A 157 -11.37 5.33 22.86
N ASP A 158 -11.39 6.60 23.30
CA ASP A 158 -11.81 7.73 22.47
C ASP A 158 -10.86 7.90 21.28
N LEU A 159 -9.54 7.81 21.53
CA LEU A 159 -8.54 7.91 20.46
C LEU A 159 -8.68 6.78 19.42
N LYS A 160 -8.90 5.54 19.88
CA LYS A 160 -9.15 4.40 18.98
C LYS A 160 -10.40 4.63 18.13
N HIS A 161 -11.47 5.12 18.75
CA HIS A 161 -12.70 5.42 18.06
C HIS A 161 -12.50 6.52 17.01
N GLU A 162 -11.84 7.62 17.34
CA GLU A 162 -11.58 8.73 16.40
C GLU A 162 -10.70 8.30 15.22
N ILE A 163 -9.66 7.49 15.46
CA ILE A 163 -8.84 6.94 14.37
C ILE A 163 -9.68 6.03 13.46
N SER A 164 -10.61 5.26 14.01
CA SER A 164 -11.50 4.38 13.21
C SER A 164 -12.48 5.16 12.32
N LEU A 165 -12.77 6.42 12.64
CA LEU A 165 -13.62 7.30 11.81
C LEU A 165 -12.88 7.78 10.56
N LEU A 166 -11.54 7.75 10.56
CA LEU A 166 -10.73 8.10 9.40
C LEU A 166 -10.74 6.95 8.38
N LYS A 167 -11.73 6.93 7.49
CA LYS A 167 -11.88 5.88 6.49
C LYS A 167 -10.81 5.91 5.38
N THR A 168 -10.18 7.06 5.16
CA THR A 168 -9.23 7.24 4.06
C THR A 168 -7.79 6.93 4.51
N PRO A 169 -7.07 6.01 3.85
CA PRO A 169 -5.70 5.62 4.23
C PRO A 169 -4.74 6.81 4.36
N LYS A 170 -4.86 7.79 3.46
CA LYS A 170 -4.05 9.03 3.48
C LYS A 170 -4.20 9.80 4.80
N LEU A 171 -5.41 9.86 5.37
CA LEU A 171 -5.65 10.56 6.63
C LEU A 171 -5.04 9.79 7.81
N ILE A 172 -5.17 8.46 7.79
CA ILE A 172 -4.55 7.58 8.79
C ILE A 172 -3.03 7.76 8.77
N LEU A 173 -2.41 7.79 7.59
CA LEU A 173 -0.97 8.00 7.44
C LEU A 173 -0.51 9.36 7.99
N LYS A 174 -1.28 10.43 7.79
CA LYS A 174 -0.98 11.75 8.40
C LYS A 174 -0.98 11.68 9.92
N VAL A 175 -1.94 10.97 10.51
CA VAL A 175 -2.00 10.77 11.96
C VAL A 175 -0.81 9.93 12.44
N ILE A 176 -0.49 8.83 11.76
CA ILE A 176 0.68 7.99 12.06
C ILE A 176 1.97 8.81 12.02
N HIS A 177 2.17 9.61 10.98
CA HIS A 177 3.33 10.47 10.84
C HIS A 177 3.42 11.48 12.00
N TYR A 178 2.30 12.07 12.40
CA TYR A 178 2.24 12.98 13.54
C TYR A 178 2.59 12.28 14.86
N ILE A 179 2.09 11.06 15.09
CA ILE A 179 2.45 10.24 16.25
C ILE A 179 3.94 9.91 16.23
N HIS A 180 4.50 9.54 15.08
CA HIS A 180 5.93 9.25 14.92
C HIS A 180 6.81 10.44 15.30
N LYS A 181 6.37 11.66 14.93
CA LYS A 181 7.08 12.90 15.26
C LYS A 181 7.07 13.21 16.76
N LEU A 182 5.96 12.93 17.45
CA LEU A 182 5.83 13.16 18.88
C LEU A 182 6.51 12.07 19.72
N GLN A 183 6.31 10.81 19.35
CA GLN A 183 6.79 9.67 20.12
C GLN A 183 7.03 8.45 19.21
N PRO A 184 8.22 8.31 18.62
CA PRO A 184 8.52 7.24 17.67
C PRO A 184 8.39 5.84 18.30
N ASP A 185 8.72 5.71 19.59
CA ASP A 185 8.65 4.45 20.34
C ASP A 185 7.22 3.90 20.52
N ALA A 186 6.21 4.73 20.27
CA ALA A 186 4.80 4.34 20.32
C ALA A 186 4.32 3.66 19.03
N LEU A 187 5.16 3.60 17.99
CA LEU A 187 4.84 2.94 16.74
C LEU A 187 5.69 1.69 16.55
N LEU A 188 5.03 0.60 16.17
CA LEU A 188 5.70 -0.60 15.68
C LEU A 188 5.47 -0.71 14.17
N SER A 189 6.56 -0.62 13.43
CA SER A 189 6.59 -0.87 12.00
C SER A 189 6.94 -2.34 11.75
N GLY A 190 5.95 -3.12 11.35
CA GLY A 190 6.10 -4.55 11.02
C GLY A 190 5.47 -4.86 9.66
N GLN A 191 4.54 -5.83 9.63
CA GLN A 191 3.74 -6.13 8.43
C GLN A 191 2.65 -5.06 8.13
N GLY A 192 2.49 -4.11 9.06
CA GLY A 192 1.66 -2.92 9.01
C GLY A 192 2.15 -1.96 10.11
N VAL A 193 1.49 -0.82 10.26
CA VAL A 193 1.77 0.12 11.35
C VAL A 193 0.84 -0.19 12.51
N SER A 194 1.40 -0.53 13.67
CA SER A 194 0.65 -0.72 14.90
C SER A 194 0.97 0.39 15.89
N ILE A 195 -0.07 1.01 16.44
CA ILE A 195 0.05 2.04 17.48
C ILE A 195 0.03 1.35 18.85
N LEU A 196 1.15 1.41 19.57
CA LEU A 196 1.25 0.94 20.95
C LEU A 196 0.69 2.00 21.91
N TYR A 197 -0.63 1.97 22.12
CA TYR A 197 -1.31 2.92 23.01
C TYR A 197 -0.78 2.92 24.45
N SER A 198 -0.24 1.79 24.92
CA SER A 198 0.37 1.68 26.25
C SER A 198 1.62 2.54 26.44
N ARG A 199 2.27 2.95 25.34
CA ARG A 199 3.45 3.80 25.38
C ARG A 199 3.13 5.28 25.30
N LEU A 200 1.94 5.67 24.85
CA LEU A 200 1.59 7.07 24.67
C LEU A 200 1.47 7.78 26.03
N THR A 201 2.20 8.89 26.19
CA THR A 201 2.05 9.76 27.36
C THR A 201 0.71 10.51 27.32
N LYS A 202 0.15 10.83 28.49
CA LYS A 202 -1.12 11.58 28.58
C LYS A 202 -1.07 12.94 27.88
N GLU A 203 0.08 13.60 27.93
CA GLU A 203 0.32 14.87 27.23
C GLU A 203 0.28 14.69 25.71
N ASN A 204 0.88 13.62 25.18
CA ASN A 204 0.84 13.35 23.75
C ASN A 204 -0.56 12.92 23.29
N LEU A 205 -1.34 12.22 24.13
CA LEU A 205 -2.71 11.83 23.80
C LEU A 205 -3.60 13.03 23.47
N SER A 206 -3.54 14.10 24.27
CA SER A 206 -4.34 15.31 24.03
C SER A 206 -3.91 16.03 22.74
N LEU A 207 -2.60 16.09 22.46
CA LEU A 207 -2.06 16.67 21.22
C LEU A 207 -2.49 15.87 19.98
N ILE A 208 -2.39 14.53 20.03
CA ILE A 208 -2.80 13.65 18.92
C ILE A 208 -4.29 13.78 18.67
N GLN A 209 -5.12 13.78 19.72
CA GLN A 209 -6.56 13.94 19.59
C GLN A 209 -6.94 15.30 18.95
N THR A 210 -6.30 16.38 19.40
CA THR A 210 -6.48 17.72 18.82
C THR A 210 -6.14 17.72 17.32
N TYR A 211 -5.05 17.02 16.95
CA TYR A 211 -4.64 16.89 15.56
C TYR A 211 -5.61 16.06 14.71
N ILE A 212 -6.14 14.93 15.23
CA ILE A 212 -7.16 14.12 14.55
C ILE A 212 -8.42 14.95 14.33
N LYS A 213 -8.90 15.67 15.35
CA LYS A 213 -10.04 16.57 15.23
C LYS A 213 -9.82 17.62 14.15
N LYS A 214 -8.62 18.23 14.11
CA LYS A 214 -8.24 19.18 13.06
C LYS A 214 -8.33 18.54 11.67
N ILE A 215 -7.75 17.36 11.48
CA ILE A 215 -7.84 16.62 10.21
C ILE A 215 -9.29 16.33 9.83
N MET A 216 -10.12 15.87 10.77
CA MET A 216 -11.52 15.59 10.53
C MET A 216 -12.28 16.86 10.13
N THR A 217 -12.02 18.00 10.79
CA THR A 217 -12.62 19.27 10.41
C THR A 217 -12.17 19.75 9.04
N ASP A 218 -10.87 19.65 8.72
CA ASP A 218 -10.35 20.05 7.41
C ASP A 218 -10.88 19.13 6.28
N ALA A 219 -11.04 17.84 6.55
CA ALA A 219 -11.67 16.89 5.63
C ALA A 219 -13.16 17.18 5.45
N ALA A 220 -13.90 17.50 6.51
CA ALA A 220 -15.32 17.84 6.46
C ALA A 220 -15.57 19.17 5.71
N ILE A 221 -14.64 20.13 5.81
CA ILE A 221 -14.68 21.38 5.05
C ILE A 221 -14.28 21.17 3.58
N GLY A 222 -13.72 20.00 3.23
CA GLY A 222 -13.23 19.71 1.89
C GLY A 222 -11.88 20.35 1.57
N ARG A 223 -11.12 20.80 2.58
CA ARG A 223 -9.73 21.26 2.38
C ARG A 223 -8.77 20.10 2.15
N ILE A 224 -9.08 18.95 2.73
CA ILE A 224 -8.34 17.71 2.52
C ILE A 224 -9.29 16.77 1.79
N SER A 225 -9.34 16.90 0.47
CA SER A 225 -10.08 15.98 -0.36
C SER A 225 -9.45 14.60 -0.27
N GLY A 226 -10.11 13.67 0.41
CA GLY A 226 -9.75 12.25 0.35
C GLY A 226 -9.82 11.65 -1.06
N LEU A 227 -10.38 12.40 -2.02
CA LEU A 227 -10.73 12.02 -3.39
C LEU A 227 -9.93 12.75 -4.47
N GLU A 228 -9.02 13.67 -4.12
CA GLU A 228 -8.25 14.37 -5.17
C GLU A 228 -7.17 13.43 -5.74
N ASN A 229 -7.35 13.16 -7.04
CA ASN A 229 -6.58 12.30 -7.95
C ASN A 229 -6.98 10.82 -8.09
N SER A 230 -8.28 10.52 -8.17
CA SER A 230 -8.78 9.33 -8.89
C SER A 230 -9.47 9.72 -10.22
N ALA A 231 -8.81 10.58 -11.01
CA ALA A 231 -9.16 10.80 -12.40
C ALA A 231 -8.68 9.66 -13.34
N LEU A 232 -8.12 8.58 -12.78
CA LEU A 232 -7.99 7.29 -13.43
C LEU A 232 -8.98 6.34 -12.76
N ARG A 233 -10.08 6.05 -13.46
CA ARG A 233 -10.97 4.94 -13.14
C ARG A 233 -10.17 3.65 -13.32
N GLU A 234 -9.78 3.02 -12.21
CA GLU A 234 -9.51 1.59 -12.17
C GLU A 234 -10.66 0.87 -11.44
N PRO A 235 -10.96 -0.39 -11.80
CA PRO A 235 -12.07 -1.14 -11.24
C PRO A 235 -11.81 -1.48 -9.77
N GLU A 236 -12.82 -1.24 -8.95
CA GLU A 236 -12.82 -1.51 -7.51
C GLU A 236 -12.49 -2.98 -7.23
N SER A 237 -11.26 -3.24 -6.78
CA SER A 237 -10.96 -4.41 -5.95
C SER A 237 -10.91 -3.93 -4.50
N THR A 238 -12.01 -4.16 -3.79
CA THR A 238 -12.16 -3.89 -2.36
C THR A 238 -11.21 -4.80 -1.58
N ILE A 239 -9.95 -4.41 -1.40
CA ILE A 239 -9.08 -4.98 -0.37
C ILE A 239 -9.40 -4.23 0.93
N ILE A 240 -10.29 -4.79 1.73
CA ILE A 240 -10.44 -4.40 3.13
C ILE A 240 -9.14 -4.85 3.83
N GLN A 241 -8.22 -3.90 4.04
CA GLN A 241 -7.09 -4.14 4.95
C GLN A 241 -7.64 -4.23 6.37
N GLN A 242 -7.54 -5.42 6.98
CA GLN A 242 -7.71 -5.60 8.41
C GLN A 242 -6.62 -4.82 9.14
N ILE A 243 -6.99 -3.70 9.75
CA ILE A 243 -6.21 -3.07 10.80
C ILE A 243 -6.53 -3.85 12.08
N ASP A 244 -5.67 -4.81 12.41
CA ASP A 244 -5.81 -5.57 13.65
C ASP A 244 -5.35 -4.70 14.84
N PHE A 245 -6.31 -4.28 15.66
CA PHE A 245 -6.03 -3.65 16.95
C PHE A 245 -5.61 -4.74 17.94
N VAL A 246 -4.31 -4.94 18.10
CA VAL A 246 -3.78 -5.88 19.10
C VAL A 246 -3.99 -5.30 20.50
N GLU A 247 -4.93 -5.88 21.24
CA GLU A 247 -5.19 -5.56 22.64
C GLU A 247 -4.21 -6.34 23.53
N SER A 248 -3.03 -5.77 23.77
CA SER A 248 -2.08 -6.30 24.74
C SER A 248 -2.44 -5.81 26.14
N ASP A 249 -3.27 -6.56 26.87
CA ASP A 249 -3.10 -6.86 28.31
C ASP A 249 -4.36 -7.49 28.92
N LYS A 250 -4.34 -8.82 29.08
CA LYS A 250 -5.09 -9.47 30.16
C LYS A 250 -4.07 -9.96 31.20
N PRO A 251 -4.06 -9.40 32.42
CA PRO A 251 -3.20 -9.91 33.47
C PRO A 251 -3.60 -11.34 33.80
N GLU A 252 -2.63 -12.23 33.69
CA GLU A 252 -2.74 -13.66 33.98
C GLU A 252 -3.19 -13.83 35.44
N ARG A 253 -4.46 -14.18 35.65
CA ARG A 253 -4.99 -14.52 36.97
C ARG A 253 -4.31 -15.81 37.44
N ARG A 254 -3.21 -15.67 38.19
CA ARG A 254 -2.61 -16.75 38.98
C ARG A 254 -3.67 -17.28 39.97
N SER A 255 -4.31 -18.37 39.58
CA SER A 255 -5.16 -19.16 40.45
C SER A 255 -4.28 -19.82 41.52
N SER A 256 -4.28 -19.22 42.70
CA SER A 256 -3.73 -19.85 43.91
C SER A 256 -4.53 -21.11 44.23
N ARG A 257 -4.02 -22.28 43.82
CA ARG A 257 -4.48 -23.57 44.31
C ARG A 257 -4.13 -23.67 45.79
N ARG A 258 -5.13 -23.46 46.64
CA ARG A 258 -5.12 -23.80 48.06
C ARG A 258 -4.99 -25.32 48.19
N SER A 259 -3.86 -25.76 48.74
CA SER A 259 -3.70 -27.06 49.37
C SER A 259 -4.75 -27.22 50.49
N LYS A 260 -5.43 -28.36 50.53
CA LYS A 260 -6.13 -28.84 51.72
C LYS A 260 -5.57 -30.22 52.06
N ASN A 261 -5.15 -30.31 53.33
CA ASN A 261 -4.90 -31.53 54.09
C ASN A 261 -6.10 -32.47 54.11
#